data_AF-S6T446-F1
#
_entry.id   AF-S6T446-F1
#
_cell.length_a   1.000
_cell.length_b   1.000
_cell.length_c   1.000
_cell.angle_alpha   90.00
_cell.angle_beta   90.00
_cell.angle_gamma   90.00
#
_symmetry.space_group_name_H-M   'P 1'
#
loop_
_entity.id
_entity.type
_entity.pdbx_description
1 polymer ?
#
loop_
_entity_poly.entity_id
_entity_poly.type
_entity_poly.pdbx_seq_one_letter_code
_entity_poly.pdbx_strand_id
1 'polypeptide(L)' 'MTARVLSPLLLLLGVLLFFLALGNHQLQNSTEPRVAGIAMEMHLSDNWVTPKLNDQPFLEKPPMSVWLD' A
#
# COMPACT_ATOMS: atom_id res chain seq x y z
N MET A 1 -6.66 -37.87 7.13
CA MET A 1 -5.28 -37.38 6.87
C MET A 1 -5.19 -36.35 5.74
N THR A 2 -6.20 -36.24 4.87
CA THR A 2 -6.26 -35.30 3.73
C THR A 2 -6.51 -33.84 4.12
N ALA A 3 -7.34 -33.58 5.14
CA ALA A 3 -7.68 -32.22 5.58
C ALA A 3 -6.45 -31.38 6.04
N ARG A 4 -5.43 -32.03 6.63
CA ARG A 4 -4.21 -31.34 7.11
C ARG A 4 -3.33 -30.80 5.99
N VAL A 5 -3.40 -31.39 4.78
CA VAL A 5 -2.63 -30.97 3.60
C VAL A 5 -3.44 -29.99 2.73
N LEU A 6 -4.77 -30.10 2.76
CA LEU A 6 -5.68 -29.17 2.10
C LEU A 6 -5.62 -27.76 2.68
N SER A 7 -5.46 -27.61 4.00
CA SER A 7 -5.37 -26.30 4.66
C SER A 7 -4.19 -25.42 4.18
N PRO A 8 -2.93 -25.89 4.17
CA PRO A 8 -1.82 -25.07 3.67
C PRO A 8 -1.92 -24.80 2.16
N LEU A 9 -2.46 -25.74 1.38
CA LEU A 9 -2.66 -25.54 -0.05
C LEU A 9 -3.71 -24.45 -0.33
N LEU A 10 -4.78 -24.41 0.47
CA LEU A 10 -5.81 -23.39 0.37
C LEU A 10 -5.27 -22.01 0.78
N LEU A 11 -4.44 -21.96 1.83
CA LEU A 11 -3.75 -20.72 2.23
C LEU A 11 -2.81 -20.23 1.13
N LEU A 12 -2.01 -21.12 0.54
CA LEU A 12 -1.09 -20.79 -0.54
C LEU A 12 -1.86 -20.27 -1.77
N LEU A 13 -2.96 -20.95 -2.14
CA LEU A 13 -3.82 -20.50 -3.22
C LEU A 13 -4.43 -19.12 -2.92
N GLY A 14 -4.87 -18.88 -1.68
CA GLY A 14 -5.41 -17.59 -1.25
C GLY A 14 -4.39 -16.45 -1.35
N VAL A 15 -3.17 -16.69 -0.88
CA VAL A 15 -2.05 -15.73 -1.02
C VAL A 15 -1.75 -15.49 -2.50
N LEU A 16 -1.65 -16.54 -3.30
CA LEU A 16 -1.39 -16.40 -4.73
C LEU A 16 -2.46 -15.55 -5.40
N LEU A 17 -3.75 -15.85 -5.19
CA LEU A 17 -4.84 -15.08 -5.79
C LEU A 17 -4.91 -13.63 -5.30
N PHE A 18 -4.52 -13.35 -4.05
CA PHE A 18 -4.51 -11.99 -3.51
C PHE A 18 -3.43 -11.11 -4.18
N PHE A 19 -2.25 -11.67 -4.44
CA PHE A 19 -1.13 -10.93 -5.03
C PHE A 19 -1.06 -11.04 -6.57
N LEU A 20 -1.72 -12.03 -7.16
CA LEU A 20 -1.75 -12.24 -8.61
C LEU A 20 -2.64 -11.18 -9.26
N ALA A 21 -2.00 -10.19 -9.89
CA ALA A 21 -2.55 -8.95 -10.45
C ALA A 21 -2.56 -7.71 -9.53
N LEU A 22 -1.85 -7.75 -8.40
CA LEU A 22 -1.57 -6.52 -7.66
C LEU A 22 -0.75 -5.57 -8.54
N GLY A 23 -1.21 -4.32 -8.70
CA GLY A 23 -0.58 -3.33 -9.59
C GLY A 23 -0.88 -3.49 -11.08
N ASN A 24 -1.79 -4.39 -11.48
CA ASN A 24 -2.19 -4.56 -12.89
C ASN A 24 -3.11 -3.43 -13.42
N HIS A 25 -3.34 -2.39 -12.62
CA HIS A 25 -4.10 -1.20 -13.01
C HIS A 25 -3.39 0.05 -12.49
N GLN A 26 -3.64 1.18 -13.16
CA GLN A 26 -3.15 2.48 -12.70
C GLN A 26 -3.87 2.89 -11.43
N LEU A 27 -3.23 3.74 -10.61
CA LEU A 27 -3.84 4.29 -9.41
C LEU A 27 -5.16 4.98 -9.76
N GLN A 28 -6.23 4.50 -9.14
CA GLN A 28 -7.59 4.94 -9.37
C GLN A 28 -8.01 6.00 -8.37
N ASN A 29 -9.02 6.77 -8.76
CA ASN A 29 -9.55 7.87 -7.95
C ASN A 29 -8.51 8.95 -7.63
N SER A 30 -8.94 10.03 -6.97
CA SER A 30 -8.00 11.06 -6.49
C SER A 30 -7.22 10.61 -5.24
N THR A 31 -7.68 9.54 -4.57
CA THR A 31 -7.13 9.12 -3.27
C THR A 31 -5.87 8.26 -3.42
N GLU A 32 -5.89 7.22 -4.25
CA GLU A 32 -4.73 6.33 -4.44
C GLU A 32 -3.48 7.07 -4.95
N PRO A 33 -3.55 7.90 -6.02
CA PRO A 33 -2.37 8.64 -6.48
C PRO A 33 -1.89 9.68 -5.48
N ARG A 34 -2.79 10.22 -4.64
CA ARG A 34 -2.42 11.17 -3.59
C ARG A 34 -1.61 10.49 -2.49
N VAL A 35 -2.10 9.37 -1.97
CA VAL A 35 -1.40 8.64 -0.90
C VAL A 35 -0.07 8.10 -1.43
N ALA A 36 -0.06 7.52 -2.63
CA ALA A 36 1.17 7.06 -3.28
C ALA A 36 2.17 8.20 -3.51
N GLY A 37 1.69 9.39 -3.91
CA GLY A 37 2.53 10.58 -4.09
C GLY A 37 3.17 11.06 -2.78
N ILE A 38 2.40 11.10 -1.69
CA ILE A 38 2.92 11.47 -0.37
C ILE A 38 3.95 10.44 0.10
N ALA A 39 3.65 9.15 -0.01
CA ALA A 39 4.58 8.08 0.35
C ALA A 39 5.89 8.18 -0.46
N MET A 40 5.78 8.45 -1.76
CA MET A 40 6.93 8.67 -2.64
C MET A 40 7.76 9.88 -2.21
N GLU A 41 7.15 11.03 -1.92
CA GLU A 41 7.87 12.23 -1.46
C GLU A 41 8.56 12.01 -0.12
N MET A 42 7.91 11.31 0.82
CA MET A 42 8.50 10.98 2.11
C MET A 42 9.72 10.06 1.93
N HIS A 43 9.63 9.09 1.01
CA HIS A 43 10.75 8.22 0.68
C HIS A 43 11.91 8.95 -0.01
N LEU A 44 11.61 9.83 -0.97
CA LEU A 44 12.64 10.57 -1.72
C LEU A 44 13.31 11.68 -0.92
N SER A 45 12.60 12.29 0.04
CA SER A 45 13.12 13.39 0.86
C SER A 45 13.73 12.94 2.19
N ASP A 46 13.66 11.65 2.52
CA ASP A 46 13.97 11.08 3.85
C ASP A 46 13.22 11.75 5.01
N ASN A 47 12.17 12.52 4.72
CA ASN A 47 11.34 13.17 5.72
C ASN A 47 10.09 12.34 6.00
N TRP A 48 10.24 11.45 6.99
CA TRP A 48 9.15 10.60 7.44
C TRP A 48 8.20 11.29 8.43
N VAL A 49 8.51 12.52 8.85
CA VAL A 49 7.74 13.25 9.88
C VAL A 49 6.65 14.12 9.27
N THR A 50 6.98 14.87 8.22
CA THR A 50 6.05 15.82 7.59
C THR A 50 5.61 15.30 6.22
N PRO A 51 4.39 14.76 6.08
CA PRO A 51 3.84 14.38 4.78
C PRO A 51 3.70 15.61 3.89
N LYS A 52 4.18 15.49 2.65
CA LYS A 52 4.07 16.51 1.61
C LYS A 52 3.45 15.92 0.35
N LEU A 53 2.76 16.77 -0.40
CA LEU A 53 2.25 16.46 -1.73
C LEU A 53 2.50 17.67 -2.62
N ASN A 54 3.22 17.48 -3.73
CA ASN A 54 3.67 18.54 -4.63
C ASN A 54 4.39 19.67 -3.87
N ASP A 55 5.32 19.32 -2.98
CA ASP A 55 6.07 20.24 -2.11
C ASP A 55 5.23 21.01 -1.07
N GLN A 56 3.91 20.77 -1.00
CA GLN A 56 3.02 21.40 -0.03
C GLN A 56 2.77 20.46 1.17
N PRO A 57 2.82 20.97 2.43
CA PRO A 57 2.49 20.17 3.60
C PRO A 57 1.05 19.65 3.56
N PHE A 58 0.88 18.33 3.70
CA PHE A 58 -0.42 17.67 3.69
C PHE A 58 -0.79 17.16 5.09
N LEU A 59 -1.25 18.07 5.97
CA LEU A 59 -1.46 17.81 7.41
C LEU A 59 -2.90 17.42 7.77
N GLU A 60 -3.65 16.80 6.84
CA GLU A 60 -5.01 16.33 7.10
C GLU A 60 -5.04 15.04 7.95
N LYS A 61 -3.97 14.24 7.87
CA LYS A 61 -3.85 12.93 8.54
C LYS A 61 -2.46 12.79 9.19
N PRO A 62 -2.34 11.98 10.26
CA PRO A 62 -1.02 11.66 10.82
C PRO A 62 -0.16 10.88 9.81
N PRO A 63 1.18 11.01 9.87
CA PRO A 63 2.10 10.33 8.95
C PRO A 63 1.98 8.80 9.00
N MET A 64 1.57 8.25 10.14
CA MET A 64 1.30 6.82 10.34
C MET A 64 0.29 6.27 9.32
N SER A 65 -0.69 7.07 8.86
CA SER A 65 -1.64 6.63 7.83
C SER A 65 -0.93 6.32 6.52
N VAL A 66 0.06 7.11 6.13
CA VAL A 66 0.79 6.96 4.86
C VAL A 66 1.90 5.91 4.98
N TRP A 67 2.38 5.62 6.19
CA TRP A 67 3.35 4.54 6.41
C TRP A 67 2.75 3.14 6.26
N LEU A 68 1.43 3.00 6.46
CA LEU A 68 0.73 1.72 6.49
C LEU A 68 -0.17 1.46 5.28
N ASP A 69 -0.51 2.50 4.52
CA ASP A 69 -1.19 2.39 3.21
C ASP A 69 -0.22 1.90 2.14
#